data_AF-A0A950AJ65-F1
#
_entry.id   AF-A0A950AJ65-F1
#
_cell.length_a   1.000
_cell.length_b   1.000
_cell.length_c   1.000
_cell.angle_alpha   90.00
_cell.angle_beta   90.00
_cell.angle_gamma   90.00
#
_symmetry.space_group_name_H-M   'P 1'
#
loop_
_entity.id
_entity.type
_entity.pdbx_description
1 polymer ?
#
loop_
_entity_poly.entity_id
_entity_poly.type
_entity_poly.pdbx_seq_one_letter_code
_entity_poly.pdbx_strand_id
1 'polypeptide(L)'
;METDSVSPRRVFTAINTYEAETLGALFERLFPADEYGPGASSIGVVPYLDRALSGPYSHHLETYRLGVIALDAESTGRFGTRFVDAAAGQQDEVIVALERGSLSSFRAVEPKVFFELARTHLQEGLFSDPVHGGNRNKSGWRVLGHPGVWLENSAEENLSAMPADKGGEIRSLVDLELPITRRLPIPAFDPHRGTADPAPDADILLVGAGTVGSVVAPIFAKAGLKVIALEPGPFRTQADYLPDELSATYYCRASMGAKFLTEIPRWRRNDGEPTQEATFSLGRMMNSVGGSIIHYGGWLRRFHPHHFRMLSYVKERWGLGSLPTACTLADWPVTYDELEQYYTLLEHEIGIAGDESNPFIHRSKPL
;
A
#
# COMPACT_ATOMS: atom_id res chain seq x y z
N MET A 1 30.09 -48.00 -11.54
CA MET A 1 29.98 -47.34 -10.22
C MET A 1 29.80 -45.87 -10.52
N GLU A 2 28.56 -45.47 -10.79
CA GLU A 2 28.20 -44.07 -11.05
C GLU A 2 28.41 -43.28 -9.77
N THR A 3 29.15 -42.19 -9.89
CA THR A 3 29.37 -41.23 -8.80
C THR A 3 28.09 -40.42 -8.62
N ASP A 4 27.41 -40.63 -7.48
CA ASP A 4 26.33 -39.77 -7.00
C ASP A 4 26.78 -38.31 -7.03
N SER A 5 26.25 -37.53 -7.97
CA SER A 5 26.42 -36.09 -7.99
C SER A 5 25.61 -35.50 -6.84
N VAL A 6 26.27 -35.27 -5.71
CA VAL A 6 25.69 -34.51 -4.59
C VAL A 6 25.30 -33.13 -5.12
N SER A 7 23.99 -32.87 -5.19
CA SER A 7 23.45 -31.56 -5.55
C SER A 7 24.03 -30.50 -4.62
N PRO A 8 24.53 -29.35 -5.13
CA PRO A 8 25.16 -28.34 -4.27
C PRO A 8 24.17 -27.90 -3.20
N ARG A 9 24.55 -28.05 -1.92
CA ARG A 9 23.78 -27.54 -0.77
C ARG A 9 23.47 -26.06 -1.03
N ARG A 10 22.19 -25.73 -1.14
CA ARG A 10 21.75 -24.33 -1.24
C ARG A 10 22.22 -23.58 0.00
N VAL A 11 23.03 -22.55 -0.22
CA VAL A 11 23.48 -21.63 0.83
C VAL A 11 22.42 -20.53 0.93
N PHE A 12 21.76 -20.45 2.09
CA PHE A 12 20.82 -19.40 2.44
C PHE A 12 21.55 -18.29 3.22
N THR A 13 21.07 -17.06 3.12
CA THR A 13 21.74 -15.87 3.66
C THR A 13 21.21 -15.49 5.04
N ALA A 14 19.89 -15.49 5.22
CA ALA A 14 19.23 -15.08 6.47
C ALA A 14 18.72 -16.28 7.28
N ILE A 15 18.16 -17.27 6.59
CA ILE A 15 17.60 -18.48 7.22
C ILE A 15 18.56 -19.67 7.07
N ASN A 16 18.45 -20.67 7.93
CA ASN A 16 19.22 -21.91 7.81
C ASN A 16 18.44 -23.00 7.04
N THR A 17 19.10 -24.11 6.74
CA THR A 17 18.49 -25.23 5.99
C THR A 17 17.24 -25.79 6.68
N TYR A 18 17.25 -25.90 8.01
CA TYR A 18 16.11 -26.38 8.78
C TYR A 18 14.90 -25.44 8.63
N GLU A 19 15.12 -24.13 8.77
CA GLU A 19 14.10 -23.11 8.58
C GLU A 19 13.54 -23.13 7.16
N ALA A 20 14.42 -23.23 6.16
CA ALA A 20 14.06 -23.28 4.76
C ALA A 20 13.22 -24.52 4.39
N GLU A 21 13.55 -25.69 4.95
CA GLU A 21 12.81 -26.94 4.75
C GLU A 21 11.40 -26.85 5.35
N THR A 22 11.29 -26.40 6.60
CA THR A 22 9.99 -26.24 7.28
C THR A 22 9.10 -25.20 6.60
N LEU A 23 9.66 -24.06 6.21
CA LEU A 23 8.94 -23.02 5.47
C LEU A 23 8.56 -23.48 4.07
N GLY A 24 9.42 -24.27 3.40
CA GLY A 24 9.12 -24.91 2.14
C GLY A 24 7.89 -25.81 2.23
N ALA A 25 7.85 -26.70 3.24
CA ALA A 25 6.70 -27.55 3.48
C ALA A 25 5.42 -26.76 3.77
N LEU A 26 5.52 -25.71 4.60
CA LEU A 26 4.39 -24.81 4.89
C LEU A 26 3.84 -24.16 3.62
N PHE A 27 4.72 -23.56 2.81
CA PHE A 27 4.32 -22.89 1.58
C PHE A 27 3.79 -23.84 0.51
N GLU A 28 4.34 -25.06 0.43
CA GLU A 28 3.85 -26.07 -0.50
C GLU A 28 2.45 -26.56 -0.14
N ARG A 29 2.09 -26.61 1.16
CA ARG A 29 0.70 -26.91 1.55
C ARG A 29 -0.27 -25.76 1.27
N LEU A 30 0.22 -24.51 1.35
CA LEU A 30 -0.59 -23.32 1.07
C LEU A 30 -0.76 -23.04 -0.43
N PHE A 31 0.21 -23.43 -1.25
CA PHE A 31 0.16 -23.31 -2.71
C PHE A 31 0.83 -24.56 -3.33
N PRO A 32 0.11 -25.69 -3.39
CA PRO A 32 0.63 -26.96 -3.87
C PRO A 32 0.79 -26.98 -5.38
N ALA A 33 1.69 -27.82 -5.88
CA ALA A 33 1.68 -28.20 -7.29
C ALA A 33 0.44 -29.03 -7.60
N ASP A 34 -0.22 -28.72 -8.71
CA ASP A 34 -1.42 -29.41 -9.19
C ASP A 34 -1.44 -29.44 -10.73
N GLU A 35 -2.60 -29.77 -11.31
CA GLU A 35 -2.76 -29.81 -12.77
C GLU A 35 -2.69 -28.42 -13.43
N TYR A 36 -2.84 -27.34 -12.66
CA TYR A 36 -2.88 -25.96 -13.13
C TYR A 36 -1.53 -25.27 -13.02
N GLY A 37 -0.58 -25.81 -12.24
CA GLY A 37 0.75 -25.23 -12.20
C GLY A 37 1.73 -25.79 -11.16
N PRO A 38 2.94 -25.19 -11.12
CA PRO A 38 3.95 -25.54 -10.13
C PRO A 38 3.59 -24.99 -8.75
N GLY A 39 3.97 -25.73 -7.71
CA GLY A 39 3.82 -25.28 -6.32
C GLY A 39 4.84 -24.23 -5.88
N ALA A 40 4.64 -23.69 -4.67
CA ALA A 40 5.45 -22.63 -4.08
C ALA A 40 6.97 -22.90 -4.12
N SER A 41 7.38 -24.14 -3.87
CA SER A 41 8.79 -24.53 -3.86
C SER A 41 9.43 -24.39 -5.24
N SER A 42 8.70 -24.81 -6.29
CA SER A 42 9.14 -24.73 -7.68
C SER A 42 9.17 -23.28 -8.18
N ILE A 43 8.19 -22.47 -7.77
CA ILE A 43 8.11 -21.04 -8.07
C ILE A 43 9.25 -20.25 -7.38
N GLY A 44 9.80 -20.76 -6.27
CA GLY A 44 10.97 -20.16 -5.62
C GLY A 44 10.62 -19.22 -4.47
N VAL A 45 9.52 -19.49 -3.76
CA VAL A 45 9.08 -18.67 -2.62
C VAL A 45 10.10 -18.62 -1.48
N VAL A 46 10.75 -19.75 -1.14
CA VAL A 46 11.76 -19.76 -0.07
C VAL A 46 13.01 -18.92 -0.43
N PRO A 47 13.59 -19.03 -1.65
CA PRO A 47 14.62 -18.10 -2.11
C PRO A 47 14.24 -16.62 -2.07
N TYR A 48 12.99 -16.28 -2.42
CA TYR A 48 12.48 -14.91 -2.24
C TYR A 48 12.54 -14.48 -0.78
N LEU A 49 12.00 -15.32 0.11
CA LEU A 49 11.92 -15.01 1.53
C LEU A 49 13.32 -14.82 2.15
N ASP A 50 14.28 -15.70 1.83
CA ASP A 50 15.66 -15.58 2.30
C ASP A 50 16.31 -14.24 1.89
N ARG A 51 16.08 -13.81 0.64
CA ARG A 51 16.54 -12.51 0.14
C ARG A 51 15.85 -11.34 0.84
N ALA A 52 14.55 -11.44 1.07
CA ALA A 52 13.80 -10.39 1.75
C ALA A 52 14.25 -10.24 3.21
N LEU A 53 14.42 -11.36 3.93
CA LEU A 53 14.87 -11.40 5.32
C LEU A 53 16.37 -11.03 5.49
N SER A 54 17.17 -11.12 4.44
CA SER A 54 18.56 -10.62 4.46
C SER A 54 18.68 -9.11 4.16
N GLY A 55 17.57 -8.46 3.79
CA GLY A 55 17.54 -7.03 3.46
C GLY A 55 16.38 -6.30 4.16
N PRO A 56 15.40 -5.78 3.42
CA PRO A 56 14.38 -4.88 3.95
C PRO A 56 13.53 -5.51 5.06
N TYR A 57 13.36 -6.84 5.06
CA TYR A 57 12.55 -7.56 6.05
C TYR A 57 13.40 -8.22 7.15
N SER A 58 14.64 -7.79 7.35
CA SER A 58 15.52 -8.32 8.41
C SER A 58 14.91 -8.25 9.82
N HIS A 59 14.06 -7.26 10.08
CA HIS A 59 13.33 -7.11 11.35
C HIS A 59 12.28 -8.23 11.58
N HIS A 60 11.91 -9.01 10.57
CA HIS A 60 11.02 -10.18 10.70
C HIS A 60 11.74 -11.49 10.97
N LEU A 61 13.08 -11.52 10.91
CA LEU A 61 13.87 -12.76 11.00
C LEU A 61 13.65 -13.49 12.33
N GLU A 62 13.56 -12.76 13.45
CA GLU A 62 13.30 -13.35 14.76
C GLU A 62 11.92 -14.02 14.83
N THR A 63 10.89 -13.35 14.29
CA THR A 63 9.53 -13.90 14.18
C THR A 63 9.51 -15.21 13.39
N TYR A 64 10.27 -15.28 12.29
CA TYR A 64 10.38 -16.50 11.49
C TYR A 64 11.05 -17.65 12.23
N ARG A 65 12.17 -17.37 12.93
CA ARG A 65 12.88 -18.38 13.72
C ARG A 65 12.00 -18.97 14.81
N LEU A 66 11.34 -18.10 15.58
CA LEU A 66 10.44 -18.52 16.66
C LEU A 66 9.21 -19.26 16.13
N GLY A 67 8.63 -18.79 15.03
CA GLY A 67 7.46 -19.41 14.40
C GLY A 67 7.76 -20.80 13.85
N VAL A 68 8.91 -20.98 13.18
CA VAL A 68 9.33 -22.30 12.68
C VAL A 68 9.54 -23.30 13.81
N ILE A 69 10.25 -22.90 14.88
CA ILE A 69 10.47 -23.77 16.05
C ILE A 69 9.13 -24.17 16.68
N ALA A 70 8.20 -23.23 16.82
CA ALA A 70 6.90 -23.49 17.41
C ALA A 70 6.02 -24.40 16.54
N LEU A 71 6.09 -24.26 15.21
CA LEU A 71 5.39 -25.12 14.26
C LEU A 71 5.86 -26.58 14.35
N ASP A 72 7.17 -26.76 14.44
CA ASP A 72 7.81 -28.07 14.53
C ASP A 72 7.55 -28.74 15.88
N ALA A 73 7.59 -27.96 16.96
CA ALA A 73 7.23 -28.42 18.30
C ALA A 73 5.77 -28.87 18.37
N GLU A 74 4.86 -28.14 17.73
CA GLU A 74 3.45 -28.51 17.68
C GLU A 74 3.24 -29.82 16.90
N SER A 75 3.88 -29.97 15.74
CA SER A 75 3.81 -31.19 14.95
C SER A 75 4.38 -32.40 15.72
N THR A 76 5.53 -32.21 16.37
CA THR A 76 6.17 -33.26 17.19
C THR A 76 5.30 -33.64 18.37
N GLY A 77 4.69 -32.66 19.04
CA GLY A 77 3.80 -32.91 20.17
C GLY A 77 2.52 -33.67 19.79
N ARG A 78 1.97 -33.42 18.60
CA ARG A 78 0.74 -34.08 18.12
C ARG A 78 0.99 -35.43 17.46
N PHE A 79 2.07 -35.56 16.69
CA PHE A 79 2.27 -36.66 15.75
C PHE A 79 3.60 -37.40 15.91
N GLY A 80 4.50 -36.91 16.78
CA GLY A 80 5.81 -37.52 17.03
C GLY A 80 6.85 -37.27 15.93
N THR A 81 6.55 -36.43 14.96
CA THR A 81 7.43 -36.09 13.83
C THR A 81 7.58 -34.58 13.69
N ARG A 82 8.68 -34.13 13.08
CA ARG A 82 8.80 -32.73 12.64
C ARG A 82 7.70 -32.40 11.63
N PHE A 83 7.39 -31.11 11.48
CA PHE A 83 6.37 -30.64 10.56
C PHE A 83 6.66 -31.06 9.11
N VAL A 84 7.92 -30.91 8.66
CA VAL A 84 8.34 -31.33 7.30
C VAL A 84 8.21 -32.83 7.06
N ASP A 85 8.33 -33.65 8.11
CA ASP A 85 8.29 -35.12 8.03
C ASP A 85 6.88 -35.69 8.26
N ALA A 86 5.92 -34.87 8.72
CA ALA A 86 4.55 -35.26 8.96
C ALA A 86 3.79 -35.55 7.65
N ALA A 87 2.78 -36.42 7.71
CA ALA A 87 1.93 -36.68 6.55
C ALA A 87 1.18 -35.41 6.11
N ALA A 88 0.82 -35.29 4.83
CA ALA A 88 0.19 -34.08 4.30
C ALA A 88 -1.06 -33.64 5.08
N GLY A 89 -1.94 -34.58 5.47
CA GLY A 89 -3.10 -34.29 6.30
C GLY A 89 -2.75 -33.79 7.71
N GLN A 90 -1.66 -34.28 8.30
CA GLN A 90 -1.16 -33.81 9.60
C GLN A 90 -0.56 -32.39 9.49
N GLN A 91 0.13 -32.10 8.39
CA GLN A 91 0.57 -30.74 8.08
C GLN A 91 -0.62 -29.79 7.95
N ASP A 92 -1.66 -30.20 7.23
CA ASP A 92 -2.91 -29.42 7.09
C ASP A 92 -3.58 -29.15 8.42
N GLU A 93 -3.68 -30.16 9.30
CA GLU A 93 -4.26 -29.99 10.64
C GLU A 93 -3.52 -28.93 11.47
N VAL A 94 -2.19 -28.92 11.38
CA VAL A 94 -1.36 -27.91 12.09
C VAL A 94 -1.52 -26.54 11.44
N ILE A 95 -1.56 -26.44 10.11
CA ILE A 95 -1.76 -25.17 9.39
C ILE A 95 -3.14 -24.58 9.70
N VAL A 96 -4.20 -25.38 9.72
CA VAL A 96 -5.56 -24.93 10.06
C VAL A 96 -5.60 -24.40 11.50
N ALA A 97 -4.92 -25.07 12.43
CA ALA A 97 -4.84 -24.61 13.81
C ALA A 97 -3.94 -23.36 13.98
N LEU A 98 -2.90 -23.23 13.15
CA LEU A 98 -2.05 -22.04 13.04
C LEU A 98 -2.88 -20.83 12.56
N GLU A 99 -3.64 -20.98 11.48
CA GLU A 99 -4.54 -19.95 10.93
C GLU A 99 -5.59 -19.49 11.96
N ARG A 100 -6.16 -20.45 12.70
CA ARG A 100 -7.16 -20.16 13.76
C ARG A 100 -6.55 -19.58 15.03
N GLY A 101 -5.23 -19.51 15.14
CA GLY A 101 -4.54 -19.02 16.33
C GLY A 101 -4.65 -19.93 17.56
N SER A 102 -4.88 -21.24 17.37
CA SER A 102 -5.15 -22.19 18.47
C SER A 102 -3.96 -23.06 18.86
N LEU A 103 -2.76 -22.76 18.36
CA LEU A 103 -1.53 -23.52 18.67
C LEU A 103 -0.93 -23.09 20.01
N SER A 104 -0.80 -24.05 20.92
CA SER A 104 -0.26 -23.80 22.27
C SER A 104 1.27 -23.72 22.31
N SER A 105 1.97 -24.26 21.31
CA SER A 105 3.43 -24.21 21.22
C SER A 105 3.97 -22.81 20.87
N PHE A 106 3.12 -21.93 20.35
CA PHE A 106 3.44 -20.56 20.00
C PHE A 106 3.37 -19.66 21.25
N ARG A 107 4.50 -19.54 21.97
CA ARG A 107 4.59 -18.77 23.23
C ARG A 107 5.13 -17.35 23.07
N ALA A 108 6.00 -17.14 22.09
CA ALA A 108 6.71 -15.87 21.89
C ALA A 108 6.17 -15.05 20.71
N VAL A 109 5.46 -15.69 19.79
CA VAL A 109 4.83 -15.08 18.63
C VAL A 109 3.39 -15.56 18.60
N GLU A 110 2.43 -14.67 18.36
CA GLU A 110 1.04 -15.07 18.19
C GLU A 110 0.89 -15.92 16.92
N PRO A 111 0.27 -17.12 16.98
CA PRO A 111 0.24 -18.03 15.84
C PRO A 111 -0.41 -17.41 14.59
N LYS A 112 -1.48 -16.62 14.79
CA LYS A 112 -2.16 -15.93 13.68
C LYS A 112 -1.28 -14.87 13.01
N VAL A 113 -0.48 -14.13 13.79
CA VAL A 113 0.47 -13.14 13.26
C VAL A 113 1.54 -13.81 12.41
N PHE A 114 2.10 -14.94 12.87
CA PHE A 114 3.06 -15.72 12.09
C PHE A 114 2.44 -16.26 10.78
N PHE A 115 1.21 -16.77 10.84
CA PHE A 115 0.48 -17.24 9.66
C PHE A 115 0.27 -16.13 8.64
N GLU A 116 -0.22 -14.97 9.07
CA GLU A 116 -0.50 -13.86 8.18
C GLU A 116 0.77 -13.32 7.52
N LEU A 117 1.87 -13.23 8.28
CA LEU A 117 3.19 -12.87 7.75
C LEU A 117 3.68 -13.88 6.71
N ALA A 118 3.64 -15.17 7.04
CA ALA A 118 4.04 -16.23 6.12
C ALA A 118 3.22 -16.21 4.83
N ARG A 119 1.89 -16.02 4.95
CA ARG A 119 0.99 -15.93 3.79
C ARG A 119 1.25 -14.69 2.94
N THR A 120 1.55 -13.54 3.55
CA THR A 120 1.92 -12.32 2.80
C THR A 120 3.19 -12.55 1.99
N HIS A 121 4.27 -13.04 2.61
CA HIS A 121 5.52 -13.30 1.90
C HIS A 121 5.41 -14.47 0.90
N LEU A 122 4.49 -15.42 1.11
CA LEU A 122 4.12 -16.40 0.09
C LEU A 122 3.57 -15.70 -1.16
N GLN A 123 2.59 -14.82 -1.00
CA GLN A 123 2.00 -14.08 -2.13
C GLN A 123 3.06 -13.23 -2.85
N GLU A 124 3.92 -12.53 -2.12
CA GLU A 124 5.01 -11.76 -2.70
C GLU A 124 6.00 -12.65 -3.45
N GLY A 125 6.41 -13.79 -2.86
CA GLY A 125 7.30 -14.75 -3.50
C GLY A 125 6.69 -15.45 -4.72
N LEU A 126 5.36 -15.54 -4.79
CA LEU A 126 4.65 -16.09 -5.96
C LEU A 126 4.55 -15.08 -7.10
N PHE A 127 4.24 -13.81 -6.80
CA PHE A 127 3.72 -12.87 -7.79
C PHE A 127 4.55 -11.59 -8.00
N SER A 128 5.61 -11.37 -7.22
CA SER A 128 6.55 -10.25 -7.46
C SER A 128 7.43 -10.50 -8.69
N ASP A 129 8.18 -9.48 -9.11
CA ASP A 129 9.13 -9.63 -10.21
C ASP A 129 10.18 -10.73 -9.90
N PRO A 130 10.51 -11.61 -10.86
CA PRO A 130 11.49 -12.69 -10.65
C PRO A 130 12.87 -12.22 -10.14
N VAL A 131 13.24 -10.95 -10.36
CA VAL A 131 14.50 -10.37 -9.87
C VAL A 131 14.66 -10.52 -8.35
N HIS A 132 13.56 -10.55 -7.60
CA HIS A 132 13.56 -10.70 -6.14
C HIS A 132 13.81 -12.14 -5.67
N GLY A 133 13.95 -13.11 -6.59
CA GLY A 133 14.29 -14.51 -6.29
C GLY A 133 13.09 -15.46 -6.23
N GLY A 134 11.88 -14.92 -6.19
CA GLY A 134 10.61 -15.65 -6.33
C GLY A 134 10.14 -15.68 -7.78
N ASN A 135 8.87 -16.03 -7.98
CA ASN A 135 8.19 -16.03 -9.28
C ASN A 135 9.07 -16.55 -10.44
N ARG A 136 9.85 -17.60 -10.19
CA ARG A 136 10.90 -18.04 -11.12
C ARG A 136 10.30 -18.33 -12.47
N ASN A 137 10.97 -17.88 -13.52
CA ASN A 137 10.49 -18.00 -14.89
C ASN A 137 9.12 -17.36 -15.09
N LYS A 138 8.65 -16.44 -14.23
CA LYS A 138 7.29 -15.87 -14.27
C LYS A 138 6.19 -16.93 -14.02
N SER A 139 6.49 -18.02 -13.31
CA SER A 139 5.55 -19.13 -13.14
C SER A 139 4.30 -18.75 -12.36
N GLY A 140 4.39 -17.91 -11.32
CA GLY A 140 3.20 -17.43 -10.62
C GLY A 140 2.31 -16.58 -11.53
N TRP A 141 2.92 -15.76 -12.39
CA TRP A 141 2.15 -15.02 -13.41
C TRP A 141 1.48 -15.95 -14.41
N ARG A 142 2.15 -17.02 -14.87
CA ARG A 142 1.53 -18.01 -15.78
C ARG A 142 0.32 -18.70 -15.16
N VAL A 143 0.37 -19.04 -13.87
CA VAL A 143 -0.77 -19.63 -13.15
C VAL A 143 -1.98 -18.69 -13.21
N LEU A 144 -1.76 -17.38 -13.09
CA LEU A 144 -2.82 -16.38 -13.19
C LEU A 144 -3.22 -16.05 -14.64
N GLY A 145 -2.56 -16.62 -15.65
CA GLY A 145 -2.70 -16.16 -17.03
C GLY A 145 -2.21 -14.72 -17.24
N HIS A 146 -1.37 -14.20 -16.35
CA HIS A 146 -0.83 -12.86 -16.44
C HIS A 146 0.43 -12.85 -17.33
N PRO A 147 0.52 -12.03 -18.38
CA PRO A 147 1.65 -12.03 -19.31
C PRO A 147 2.93 -11.40 -18.74
N GLY A 148 2.79 -10.72 -17.60
CA GLY A 148 3.86 -10.03 -16.87
C GLY A 148 3.73 -8.52 -16.93
N VAL A 149 4.60 -7.81 -16.23
CA VAL A 149 4.62 -6.35 -16.23
C VAL A 149 5.34 -5.86 -17.50
N TRP A 150 4.71 -4.95 -18.24
CA TRP A 150 5.32 -4.27 -19.38
C TRP A 150 5.70 -2.86 -18.98
N LEU A 151 7.00 -2.60 -18.88
CA LEU A 151 7.52 -1.28 -18.48
C LEU A 151 7.55 -0.30 -19.66
N GLU A 152 7.48 -0.79 -20.90
CA GLU A 152 7.58 0.02 -22.12
C GLU A 152 6.65 -0.48 -23.24
N ASN A 153 6.01 0.47 -23.92
CA ASN A 153 5.24 0.28 -25.14
C ASN A 153 5.95 1.00 -26.29
N SER A 154 5.95 0.40 -27.48
CA SER A 154 6.38 1.04 -28.72
C SER A 154 5.43 2.18 -29.10
N ALA A 155 5.87 3.06 -29.99
CA ALA A 155 5.01 4.14 -30.49
C ALA A 155 3.74 3.59 -31.18
N GLU A 156 3.87 2.51 -31.94
CA GLU A 156 2.72 1.86 -32.62
C GLU A 156 1.77 1.19 -31.63
N GLU A 157 2.28 0.58 -30.55
CA GLU A 157 1.45 0.01 -29.49
C GLU A 157 0.68 1.09 -28.72
N ASN A 158 1.31 2.22 -28.43
CA ASN A 158 0.62 3.36 -27.80
C ASN A 158 -0.45 3.98 -28.71
N LEU A 159 -0.32 3.83 -30.03
CA LEU A 159 -1.27 4.34 -31.03
C LEU A 159 -2.29 3.28 -31.49
N SER A 160 -2.17 2.05 -31.00
CA SER A 160 -3.06 0.95 -31.34
C SER A 160 -4.44 1.15 -30.72
N ALA A 161 -5.49 0.83 -31.48
CA ALA A 161 -6.86 0.75 -30.95
C ALA A 161 -7.10 -0.54 -30.13
N MET A 162 -6.23 -1.53 -30.29
CA MET A 162 -6.24 -2.78 -29.53
C MET A 162 -5.25 -2.70 -28.37
N PRO A 163 -5.57 -3.24 -27.18
CA PRO A 163 -4.62 -3.34 -26.08
C PRO A 163 -3.32 -4.00 -26.54
N ALA A 164 -2.17 -3.45 -26.12
CA ALA A 164 -0.90 -4.11 -26.32
C ALA A 164 -0.91 -5.39 -25.49
N ASP A 165 -1.10 -6.54 -26.14
CA ASP A 165 -1.15 -7.84 -25.46
C ASP A 165 0.23 -8.49 -25.36
N LYS A 166 1.23 -7.97 -26.10
CA LYS A 166 2.58 -8.51 -26.26
C LYS A 166 2.60 -10.02 -26.53
N GLY A 167 1.56 -10.53 -27.21
CA GLY A 167 1.36 -11.95 -27.48
C GLY A 167 0.91 -12.78 -26.27
N GLY A 168 0.45 -12.14 -25.20
CA GLY A 168 -0.11 -12.76 -24.00
C GLY A 168 -1.63 -12.84 -24.04
N GLU A 169 -2.19 -13.93 -23.53
CA GLU A 169 -3.64 -14.08 -23.37
C GLU A 169 -4.10 -13.41 -22.08
N ILE A 170 -4.91 -12.36 -22.17
CA ILE A 170 -5.46 -11.64 -21.02
C ILE A 170 -6.76 -12.35 -20.59
N ARG A 171 -6.76 -12.99 -19.42
CA ARG A 171 -7.94 -13.62 -18.82
C ARG A 171 -8.42 -12.79 -17.62
N SER A 172 -9.72 -12.50 -17.57
CA SER A 172 -10.36 -11.85 -16.43
C SER A 172 -10.57 -12.83 -15.27
N LEU A 173 -10.86 -12.31 -14.07
CA LEU A 173 -11.24 -13.16 -12.93
C LEU A 173 -12.51 -13.99 -13.21
N VAL A 174 -13.40 -13.50 -14.09
CA VAL A 174 -14.59 -14.24 -14.54
C VAL A 174 -14.18 -15.42 -15.44
N ASP A 175 -13.19 -15.22 -16.31
CA ASP A 175 -12.67 -16.25 -17.21
C ASP A 175 -11.92 -17.37 -16.45
N LEU A 176 -11.53 -17.13 -15.19
CA LEU A 176 -10.80 -18.08 -14.36
C LEU A 176 -11.74 -18.94 -13.47
N GLU A 177 -13.04 -18.66 -13.40
CA GLU A 177 -14.03 -19.41 -12.60
C GLU A 177 -13.64 -19.68 -11.12
N LEU A 178 -12.75 -18.88 -10.52
CA LEU A 178 -12.24 -19.13 -9.16
C LEU A 178 -13.16 -18.57 -8.06
N PRO A 179 -13.44 -19.33 -6.99
CA PRO A 179 -14.23 -18.83 -5.86
C PRO A 179 -13.43 -17.84 -5.01
N ILE A 180 -13.82 -16.56 -5.04
CA ILE A 180 -13.21 -15.51 -4.20
C ILE A 180 -13.82 -15.59 -2.80
N THR A 181 -13.01 -15.95 -1.79
CA THR A 181 -13.40 -15.83 -0.38
C THR A 181 -13.02 -14.46 0.17
N ARG A 182 -14.03 -13.72 0.67
CA ARG A 182 -13.85 -12.40 1.29
C ARG A 182 -13.28 -12.58 2.71
N ARG A 183 -12.17 -11.90 3.03
CA ARG A 183 -11.64 -11.86 4.40
C ARG A 183 -12.58 -11.07 5.33
N LEU A 184 -12.69 -11.55 6.57
CA LEU A 184 -13.45 -10.91 7.64
C LEU A 184 -12.61 -9.81 8.33
N PRO A 185 -13.24 -8.75 8.87
CA PRO A 185 -12.57 -7.57 9.42
C PRO A 185 -11.77 -7.82 10.71
N ILE A 186 -10.85 -6.91 11.01
CA ILE A 186 -10.02 -6.87 12.23
C ILE A 186 -10.93 -6.69 13.45
N PRO A 187 -10.86 -7.57 14.47
CA PRO A 187 -11.65 -7.40 15.70
C PRO A 187 -11.33 -6.06 16.39
N ALA A 188 -12.38 -5.34 16.81
CA ALA A 188 -12.37 -4.05 17.52
C ALA A 188 -12.08 -2.77 16.68
N PHE A 189 -11.66 -2.86 15.42
CA PHE A 189 -11.67 -1.71 14.51
C PHE A 189 -13.05 -1.61 13.86
N ASP A 190 -13.89 -0.73 14.38
CA ASP A 190 -15.18 -0.40 13.77
C ASP A 190 -15.11 1.00 13.13
N PRO A 191 -14.84 1.08 11.81
CA PRO A 191 -14.81 2.35 11.09
C PRO A 191 -16.19 3.03 10.98
N HIS A 192 -17.25 2.31 11.35
CA HIS A 192 -18.62 2.81 11.43
C HIS A 192 -19.06 3.10 12.87
N ARG A 193 -18.14 3.03 13.85
CA ARG A 193 -18.39 3.49 15.23
C ARG A 193 -18.45 5.02 15.33
N GLY A 194 -19.03 5.66 14.33
CA GLY A 194 -19.44 7.05 14.33
C GLY A 194 -20.92 7.16 14.69
N THR A 195 -21.29 6.86 15.94
CA THR A 195 -22.61 7.21 16.51
C THR A 195 -22.57 7.40 18.04
N ALA A 196 -21.40 7.40 18.68
CA ALA A 196 -21.34 7.92 20.04
C ALA A 196 -21.42 9.45 19.96
N ASP A 197 -22.24 10.06 20.81
CA ASP A 197 -22.23 11.50 20.97
C ASP A 197 -20.78 11.95 21.22
N PRO A 198 -20.33 13.08 20.62
CA PRO A 198 -18.98 13.56 20.83
C PRO A 198 -18.75 13.69 22.33
N ALA A 199 -17.68 13.06 22.82
CA ALA A 199 -17.35 13.11 24.23
C ALA A 199 -17.28 14.58 24.68
N PRO A 200 -18.03 14.97 25.73
CA PRO A 200 -18.17 16.38 26.10
C PRO A 200 -16.87 17.01 26.60
N ASP A 201 -15.83 16.20 26.79
CA ASP A 201 -14.53 16.54 27.36
C ASP A 201 -13.37 16.48 26.35
N ALA A 202 -13.64 16.70 25.06
CA ALA A 202 -12.59 16.83 24.04
C ALA A 202 -11.78 18.12 24.20
N ASP A 203 -10.46 18.03 24.03
CA ASP A 203 -9.57 19.19 24.03
C ASP A 203 -9.56 19.87 22.64
N ILE A 204 -9.69 19.08 21.57
CA ILE A 204 -9.63 19.54 20.18
C ILE A 204 -10.80 18.97 19.38
N LEU A 205 -11.51 19.85 18.67
CA LEU A 205 -12.53 19.49 17.69
C LEU A 205 -12.06 19.86 16.28
N LEU A 206 -11.89 18.85 15.42
CA LEU A 206 -11.58 19.01 14.01
C LEU A 206 -12.87 18.93 13.20
N VAL A 207 -13.14 19.95 12.39
CA VAL A 207 -14.25 19.95 11.43
C VAL A 207 -13.71 19.53 10.07
N GLY A 208 -13.92 18.27 9.73
CA GLY A 208 -13.39 17.60 8.55
C GLY A 208 -12.25 16.63 8.90
N ALA A 209 -12.44 15.35 8.60
CA ALA A 209 -11.38 14.34 8.67
C ALA A 209 -10.72 14.15 7.29
N GLY A 210 -10.53 15.26 6.57
CA GLY A 210 -9.79 15.27 5.30
C GLY A 210 -8.28 15.20 5.51
N THR A 211 -7.51 15.57 4.49
CA THR A 211 -6.04 15.55 4.51
C THR A 211 -5.45 16.25 5.73
N VAL A 212 -5.79 17.53 5.93
CA VAL A 212 -5.19 18.33 7.00
C VAL A 212 -5.64 17.80 8.37
N GLY A 213 -6.95 17.63 8.57
CA GLY A 213 -7.51 17.12 9.82
C GLY A 213 -6.91 15.77 10.24
N SER A 214 -6.78 14.84 9.29
CA SER A 214 -6.22 13.51 9.54
C SER A 214 -4.71 13.52 9.78
N VAL A 215 -3.96 14.46 9.19
CA VAL A 215 -2.51 14.60 9.41
C VAL A 215 -2.22 15.25 10.77
N VAL A 216 -3.02 16.24 11.20
CA VAL A 216 -2.78 16.93 12.48
C VAL A 216 -3.36 16.18 13.68
N ALA A 217 -4.41 15.37 13.51
CA ALA A 217 -5.01 14.63 14.62
C ALA A 217 -4.02 13.74 15.39
N PRO A 218 -3.14 12.94 14.74
CA PRO A 218 -2.10 12.19 15.43
C PRO A 218 -1.10 13.07 16.18
N ILE A 219 -0.83 14.28 15.72
CA ILE A 219 0.10 15.21 16.38
C ILE A 219 -0.50 15.66 17.72
N PHE A 220 -1.76 16.09 17.73
CA PHE A 220 -2.46 16.45 18.96
C PHE A 220 -2.64 15.25 19.91
N ALA A 221 -3.00 14.08 19.37
CA ALA A 221 -3.16 12.87 20.16
C ALA A 221 -1.84 12.41 20.80
N LYS A 222 -0.72 12.47 20.07
CA LYS A 222 0.63 12.19 20.61
C LYS A 222 1.04 13.19 21.70
N ALA A 223 0.50 14.41 21.68
CA ALA A 223 0.68 15.40 22.75
C ALA A 223 -0.22 15.14 23.98
N GLY A 224 -1.02 14.07 23.98
CA GLY A 224 -1.90 13.68 25.08
C GLY A 224 -3.28 14.34 25.07
N LEU A 225 -3.63 15.04 24.00
CA LEU A 225 -4.92 15.71 23.85
C LEU A 225 -6.00 14.74 23.36
N LYS A 226 -7.24 14.91 23.84
CA LYS A 226 -8.43 14.23 23.34
C LYS A 226 -8.94 14.94 22.09
N VAL A 227 -8.81 14.26 20.95
CA VAL A 227 -9.17 14.81 19.64
C VAL A 227 -10.45 14.15 19.12
N ILE A 228 -11.43 14.95 18.73
CA ILE A 228 -12.62 14.50 17.99
C ILE A 228 -12.56 15.11 16.59
N ALA A 229 -12.82 14.29 15.57
CA ALA A 229 -12.99 14.76 14.20
C ALA A 229 -14.43 14.50 13.73
N LEU A 230 -15.08 15.53 13.20
CA LEU A 230 -16.40 15.43 12.59
C LEU A 230 -16.24 15.37 11.08
N GLU A 231 -16.67 14.27 10.47
CA GLU A 231 -16.62 14.09 9.01
C GLU A 231 -18.02 13.74 8.49
N PRO A 232 -18.58 14.53 7.56
CA PRO A 232 -19.90 14.26 6.99
C PRO A 232 -19.94 13.05 6.05
N GLY A 233 -18.79 12.57 5.59
CA GLY A 233 -18.67 11.46 4.66
C GLY A 233 -18.33 10.11 5.27
N PRO A 234 -18.54 9.01 4.54
CA PRO A 234 -18.24 7.67 5.03
C PRO A 234 -16.73 7.43 5.21
N PHE A 235 -16.40 6.44 6.03
CA PHE A 235 -15.09 5.79 6.00
C PHE A 235 -15.07 4.74 4.90
N ARG A 236 -13.99 4.71 4.11
CA ARG A 236 -13.78 3.72 3.05
C ARG A 236 -12.70 2.72 3.46
N THR A 237 -12.91 1.46 3.11
CA THR A 237 -12.02 0.34 3.40
C THR A 237 -11.34 -0.15 2.13
N GLN A 238 -10.32 -1.01 2.25
CA GLN A 238 -9.66 -1.61 1.10
C GLN A 238 -10.62 -2.34 0.15
N ALA A 239 -11.74 -2.88 0.67
CA ALA A 239 -12.75 -3.55 -0.15
C ALA A 239 -13.53 -2.58 -1.07
N ASP A 240 -13.48 -1.28 -0.79
CA ASP A 240 -14.10 -0.22 -1.60
C ASP A 240 -13.18 0.26 -2.75
N TYR A 241 -11.89 -0.08 -2.69
CA TYR A 241 -10.87 0.26 -3.70
C TYR A 241 -10.60 -0.95 -4.60
N LEU A 242 -11.55 -1.22 -5.50
CA LEU A 242 -11.38 -2.27 -6.51
C LEU A 242 -10.50 -1.76 -7.66
N PRO A 243 -9.61 -2.60 -8.23
CA PRO A 243 -8.78 -2.26 -9.39
C PRO A 243 -9.62 -2.29 -10.68
N ASP A 244 -10.66 -1.46 -10.74
CA ASP A 244 -11.52 -1.29 -11.91
C ASP A 244 -11.23 0.06 -12.57
N GLU A 245 -10.51 0.02 -13.68
CA GLU A 245 -10.07 1.20 -14.42
C GLU A 245 -11.24 2.06 -14.92
N LEU A 246 -12.38 1.45 -15.25
CA LEU A 246 -13.54 2.19 -15.76
C LEU A 246 -14.21 3.00 -14.64
N SER A 247 -14.43 2.41 -13.47
CA SER A 247 -15.01 3.16 -12.34
C SER A 247 -14.02 4.12 -11.68
N ALA A 248 -12.71 3.85 -11.77
CA ALA A 248 -11.64 4.72 -11.29
C ALA A 248 -11.21 5.79 -12.32
N THR A 249 -11.75 5.78 -13.54
CA THR A 249 -11.39 6.71 -14.61
C THR A 249 -11.49 8.16 -14.13
N TYR A 250 -10.41 8.92 -14.37
CA TYR A 250 -10.19 10.27 -13.88
C TYR A 250 -11.38 11.21 -14.05
N TYR A 251 -12.11 11.12 -15.18
CA TYR A 251 -13.18 12.06 -15.54
C TYR A 251 -14.51 11.84 -14.82
N CYS A 252 -14.75 10.63 -14.30
CA CYS A 252 -16.03 10.28 -13.68
C CYS A 252 -15.88 9.91 -12.21
N ARG A 253 -14.78 9.20 -11.87
CA ARG A 253 -14.53 8.65 -10.53
C ARG A 253 -15.81 8.07 -9.92
N ALA A 254 -16.53 7.26 -10.70
CA ALA A 254 -17.90 6.84 -10.39
C ALA A 254 -17.98 6.02 -9.10
N SER A 255 -16.90 5.29 -8.76
CA SER A 255 -16.75 4.53 -7.52
C SER A 255 -16.68 5.40 -6.25
N MET A 256 -16.56 6.73 -6.40
CA MET A 256 -16.58 7.68 -5.29
C MET A 256 -17.97 7.95 -4.70
N GLY A 257 -19.00 7.38 -5.32
CA GLY A 257 -20.34 7.28 -4.75
C GLY A 257 -21.19 8.54 -4.92
N ALA A 258 -22.47 8.40 -4.61
CA ALA A 258 -23.49 9.42 -4.89
C ALA A 258 -23.16 10.79 -4.28
N LYS A 259 -22.65 10.84 -3.04
CA LYS A 259 -22.30 12.09 -2.35
C LYS A 259 -21.24 12.90 -3.11
N PHE A 260 -20.15 12.25 -3.55
CA PHE A 260 -19.13 12.90 -4.39
C PHE A 260 -19.70 13.38 -5.73
N LEU A 261 -20.64 12.63 -6.30
CA LEU A 261 -21.24 12.96 -7.59
C LEU A 261 -22.23 14.15 -7.51
N THR A 262 -22.85 14.38 -6.36
CA THR A 262 -23.88 15.42 -6.16
C THR A 262 -23.37 16.69 -5.48
N GLU A 263 -22.29 16.63 -4.71
CA GLU A 263 -21.75 17.80 -3.98
C GLU A 263 -20.75 18.60 -4.84
N ILE A 264 -21.28 19.25 -5.88
CA ILE A 264 -20.49 20.07 -6.80
C ILE A 264 -20.25 21.46 -6.18
N PRO A 265 -19.00 21.88 -5.93
CA PRO A 265 -18.73 23.21 -5.40
C PRO A 265 -19.16 24.30 -6.37
N ARG A 266 -19.61 25.42 -5.80
CA ARG A 266 -20.01 26.60 -6.57
C ARG A 266 -19.01 27.72 -6.36
N TRP A 267 -18.75 28.49 -7.40
CA TRP A 267 -17.78 29.57 -7.39
C TRP A 267 -18.31 30.80 -8.13
N ARG A 268 -17.70 31.96 -7.87
CA ARG A 268 -17.95 33.23 -8.57
C ARG A 268 -16.62 33.97 -8.73
N ARG A 269 -16.52 34.89 -9.69
CA ARG A 269 -15.28 35.66 -9.91
C ARG A 269 -15.20 36.85 -8.96
N ASN A 270 -16.32 37.57 -8.81
CA ASN A 270 -16.39 38.75 -7.96
C ASN A 270 -17.51 38.65 -6.94
N ASP A 271 -17.39 39.42 -5.86
CA ASP A 271 -18.48 39.57 -4.91
C ASP A 271 -19.71 40.22 -5.55
N GLY A 272 -20.89 39.71 -5.21
CA GLY A 272 -22.16 40.13 -5.78
C GLY A 272 -22.55 39.44 -7.09
N GLU A 273 -21.66 38.69 -7.73
CA GLU A 273 -22.01 37.88 -8.91
C GLU A 273 -22.72 36.57 -8.53
N PRO A 274 -23.64 36.06 -9.36
CA PRO A 274 -24.21 34.73 -9.18
C PRO A 274 -23.14 33.64 -9.18
N THR A 275 -23.29 32.64 -8.31
CA THR A 275 -22.39 31.48 -8.28
C THR A 275 -22.74 30.48 -9.38
N GLN A 276 -21.73 29.95 -10.05
CA GLN A 276 -21.83 28.86 -11.03
C GLN A 276 -21.20 27.59 -10.49
N GLU A 277 -21.60 26.43 -11.03
CA GLU A 277 -20.97 25.16 -10.68
C GLU A 277 -19.51 25.12 -11.18
N ALA A 278 -18.63 24.56 -10.36
CA ALA A 278 -17.27 24.26 -10.76
C ALA A 278 -17.25 23.14 -11.79
N THR A 279 -16.41 23.27 -12.82
CA THR A 279 -16.18 22.15 -13.74
C THR A 279 -15.45 21.03 -13.00
N PHE A 280 -15.61 19.79 -13.48
CA PHE A 280 -15.00 18.62 -12.85
C PHE A 280 -13.48 18.77 -12.61
N SER A 281 -12.77 19.34 -13.59
CA SER A 281 -11.32 19.61 -13.54
C SER A 281 -10.90 20.65 -12.48
N LEU A 282 -11.84 21.45 -11.98
CA LEU A 282 -11.55 22.61 -11.12
C LEU A 282 -11.98 22.43 -9.67
N GLY A 283 -12.64 21.35 -9.26
CA GLY A 283 -13.09 21.35 -7.87
C GLY A 283 -14.00 20.28 -7.32
N ARG A 284 -14.11 19.06 -7.86
CA ARG A 284 -14.79 18.04 -7.05
C ARG A 284 -13.93 17.67 -5.85
N MET A 285 -14.47 17.95 -4.66
CA MET A 285 -13.86 17.60 -3.38
C MET A 285 -14.45 16.28 -2.89
N MET A 286 -13.63 15.46 -2.24
CA MET A 286 -14.12 14.26 -1.59
C MET A 286 -14.58 14.58 -0.16
N ASN A 287 -15.83 14.25 0.12
CA ASN A 287 -16.44 14.33 1.44
C ASN A 287 -16.56 12.90 1.98
N SER A 288 -15.47 12.42 2.56
CA SER A 288 -15.27 11.10 3.18
C SER A 288 -14.06 11.20 4.11
N VAL A 289 -13.92 10.28 5.06
CA VAL A 289 -12.71 10.20 5.88
C VAL A 289 -11.50 10.02 4.97
N GLY A 290 -10.51 10.89 5.10
CA GLY A 290 -9.36 11.03 4.19
C GLY A 290 -9.50 12.21 3.22
N GLY A 291 -10.70 12.64 2.86
CA GLY A 291 -10.94 13.78 1.98
C GLY A 291 -10.32 13.63 0.58
N SER A 292 -10.00 14.75 -0.06
CA SER A 292 -9.59 14.77 -1.48
C SER A 292 -8.28 14.04 -1.81
N ILE A 293 -7.45 13.67 -0.82
CA ILE A 293 -6.30 12.79 -1.07
C ILE A 293 -6.71 11.36 -1.44
N ILE A 294 -7.97 10.97 -1.23
CA ILE A 294 -8.47 9.68 -1.72
C ILE A 294 -8.37 9.57 -3.26
N HIS A 295 -8.37 10.70 -3.99
CA HIS A 295 -8.26 10.72 -5.46
C HIS A 295 -7.31 11.76 -6.05
N TYR A 296 -6.43 12.32 -5.22
CA TYR A 296 -5.38 13.19 -5.71
C TYR A 296 -4.43 12.43 -6.66
N GLY A 297 -3.64 13.17 -7.43
CA GLY A 297 -2.68 12.56 -8.36
C GLY A 297 -1.40 12.04 -7.71
N GLY A 298 -1.31 12.00 -6.36
CA GLY A 298 -0.06 11.67 -5.66
C GLY A 298 1.06 12.71 -5.81
N TRP A 299 0.77 13.87 -6.42
CA TRP A 299 1.77 14.90 -6.69
C TRP A 299 1.82 15.92 -5.56
N LEU A 300 2.79 15.76 -4.66
CA LEU A 300 3.05 16.73 -3.59
C LEU A 300 4.30 17.55 -3.93
N ARG A 301 4.12 18.84 -4.23
CA ARG A 301 5.21 19.75 -4.63
C ARG A 301 5.37 20.86 -3.60
N ARG A 302 6.62 21.24 -3.32
CA ARG A 302 6.91 22.46 -2.55
C ARG A 302 6.68 23.70 -3.41
N PHE A 303 6.27 24.80 -2.78
CA PHE A 303 6.39 26.11 -3.42
C PHE A 303 7.88 26.48 -3.57
N HIS A 304 8.22 27.25 -4.61
CA HIS A 304 9.55 27.86 -4.71
C HIS A 304 9.67 29.07 -3.77
N PRO A 305 10.89 29.44 -3.34
CA PRO A 305 11.10 30.60 -2.48
C PRO A 305 10.48 31.91 -2.98
N HIS A 306 10.50 32.17 -4.28
CA HIS A 306 9.93 33.38 -4.85
C HIS A 306 8.40 33.43 -4.77
N HIS A 307 7.70 32.29 -4.63
CA HIS A 307 6.24 32.27 -4.45
C HIS A 307 5.79 32.93 -3.15
N PHE A 308 6.66 32.97 -2.13
CA PHE A 308 6.39 33.64 -0.86
C PHE A 308 6.60 35.17 -0.94
N ARG A 309 7.25 35.65 -2.00
CA ARG A 309 7.56 37.07 -2.22
C ARG A 309 7.17 37.54 -3.61
N MET A 310 6.00 37.11 -4.10
CA MET A 310 5.60 37.31 -5.48
C MET A 310 5.44 38.78 -5.86
N LEU A 311 4.93 39.64 -4.97
CA LEU A 311 4.80 41.07 -5.24
C LEU A 311 6.19 41.70 -5.39
N SER A 312 7.09 41.45 -4.44
CA SER A 312 8.47 41.93 -4.51
C SER A 312 9.19 41.41 -5.75
N TYR A 313 9.07 40.12 -6.06
CA TYR A 313 9.67 39.50 -7.22
C TYR A 313 9.21 40.14 -8.54
N VAL A 314 7.89 40.38 -8.69
CA VAL A 314 7.36 41.04 -9.89
C VAL A 314 7.85 42.48 -10.00
N LYS A 315 7.79 43.23 -8.90
CA LYS A 315 8.27 44.62 -8.83
C LYS A 315 9.74 44.74 -9.24
N GLU A 316 10.60 43.86 -8.75
CA GLU A 316 12.04 43.88 -9.04
C GLU A 316 12.33 43.55 -10.51
N ARG A 317 11.59 42.60 -11.09
CA ARG A 317 11.90 42.07 -12.42
C ARG A 317 11.23 42.82 -13.57
N TRP A 318 10.03 43.36 -13.35
CA TRP A 318 9.22 44.01 -14.39
C TRP A 318 8.67 45.38 -13.99
N GLY A 319 8.87 45.82 -12.75
CA GLY A 319 8.34 47.08 -12.24
C GLY A 319 6.86 47.01 -11.86
N LEU A 320 6.40 47.87 -10.95
CA LEU A 320 5.00 47.88 -10.52
C LEU A 320 4.02 48.23 -11.64
N GLY A 321 4.47 48.96 -12.67
CA GLY A 321 3.65 49.33 -13.82
C GLY A 321 3.21 48.15 -14.68
N SER A 322 3.81 46.95 -14.51
CA SER A 322 3.37 45.74 -15.20
C SER A 322 2.11 45.11 -14.58
N LEU A 323 1.71 45.55 -13.38
CA LEU A 323 0.54 45.03 -12.68
C LEU A 323 -0.70 45.89 -12.97
N PRO A 324 -1.88 45.28 -13.18
CA PRO A 324 -3.14 46.02 -13.22
C PRO A 324 -3.36 46.79 -11.92
N THR A 325 -3.98 47.97 -11.99
CA THR A 325 -4.25 48.82 -10.81
C THR A 325 -5.05 48.11 -9.70
N ALA A 326 -5.92 47.17 -10.08
CA ALA A 326 -6.74 46.39 -9.14
C ALA A 326 -6.06 45.07 -8.68
N CYS A 327 -4.77 44.87 -8.95
CA CYS A 327 -4.08 43.64 -8.59
C CYS A 327 -3.92 43.52 -7.07
N THR A 328 -4.32 42.37 -6.51
CA THR A 328 -4.22 42.04 -5.08
C THR A 328 -2.97 41.21 -4.74
N LEU A 329 -1.99 41.17 -5.63
CA LEU A 329 -0.76 40.42 -5.42
C LEU A 329 -0.01 40.95 -4.19
N ALA A 330 0.38 40.04 -3.30
CA ALA A 330 1.07 40.37 -2.05
C ALA A 330 2.21 39.38 -1.79
N ASP A 331 3.14 39.80 -0.93
CA ASP A 331 4.11 38.90 -0.31
C ASP A 331 3.45 38.21 0.88
N TRP A 332 3.80 36.95 1.09
CA TRP A 332 3.30 36.16 2.21
C TRP A 332 4.00 36.60 3.50
N PRO A 333 3.33 36.51 4.66
CA PRO A 333 3.94 36.86 5.95
C PRO A 333 4.89 35.77 6.49
N VAL A 334 5.23 34.78 5.67
CA VAL A 334 6.13 33.67 5.97
C VAL A 334 7.02 33.43 4.77
N THR A 335 8.23 32.96 5.03
CA THR A 335 9.23 32.64 4.02
C THR A 335 9.29 31.14 3.75
N TYR A 336 9.93 30.77 2.64
CA TYR A 336 10.23 29.38 2.36
C TYR A 336 11.08 28.75 3.46
N ASP A 337 12.12 29.45 3.93
CA ASP A 337 13.06 28.92 4.91
C ASP A 337 12.38 28.65 6.27
N GLU A 338 11.38 29.46 6.65
CA GLU A 338 10.56 29.20 7.84
C GLU A 338 9.69 27.95 7.70
N LEU A 339 9.18 27.68 6.49
CA LEU A 339 8.31 26.53 6.21
C LEU A 339 9.04 25.26 5.80
N GLU A 340 10.31 25.35 5.40
CA GLU A 340 11.11 24.27 4.84
C GLU A 340 11.09 23.04 5.75
N GLN A 341 11.30 23.23 7.05
CA GLN A 341 11.29 22.15 8.03
C GLN A 341 9.96 21.38 8.08
N TYR A 342 8.84 22.07 7.84
CA TYR A 342 7.50 21.47 7.86
C TYR A 342 7.19 20.76 6.55
N TYR A 343 7.71 21.25 5.43
CA TYR A 343 7.68 20.48 4.17
C TYR A 343 8.45 19.17 4.34
N THR A 344 9.66 19.22 4.88
CA THR A 344 10.48 18.03 5.14
C THR A 344 9.80 17.06 6.11
N LEU A 345 9.24 17.57 7.21
CA LEU A 345 8.49 16.74 8.16
C LEU A 345 7.33 16.01 7.47
N LEU A 346 6.50 16.74 6.72
CA LEU A 346 5.35 16.16 6.05
C LEU A 346 5.76 15.11 5.01
N GLU A 347 6.80 15.39 4.21
CA GLU A 347 7.32 14.45 3.19
C GLU A 347 7.74 13.11 3.80
N HIS A 348 8.40 13.11 4.96
CA HIS A 348 8.75 11.87 5.66
C HIS A 348 7.56 11.18 6.32
N GLU A 349 6.64 11.94 6.93
CA GLU A 349 5.46 11.36 7.60
C GLU A 349 4.51 10.66 6.60
N ILE A 350 4.37 11.19 5.39
CA ILE A 350 3.48 10.61 4.36
C ILE A 350 4.22 9.72 3.34
N GLY A 351 5.56 9.67 3.38
CA GLY A 351 6.36 8.83 2.49
C GLY A 351 6.44 9.32 1.05
N ILE A 352 6.74 10.60 0.83
CA ILE A 352 6.97 11.15 -0.51
C ILE A 352 8.29 10.64 -1.08
N ALA A 353 8.24 10.10 -2.30
CA ALA A 353 9.42 9.79 -3.09
C ALA A 353 9.76 10.94 -4.06
N GLY A 354 11.04 11.19 -4.28
CA GLY A 354 11.49 12.18 -5.25
C GLY A 354 13.01 12.21 -5.41
N ASP A 355 13.47 13.00 -6.38
CA ASP A 355 14.88 13.20 -6.69
C ASP A 355 15.40 14.51 -6.06
N GLU A 356 16.65 14.48 -5.63
CA GLU A 356 17.39 15.61 -5.05
C GLU A 356 17.98 16.56 -6.08
N SER A 357 17.96 16.22 -7.37
CA SER A 357 18.61 17.00 -8.44
C SER A 357 18.06 18.41 -8.67
N ASN A 358 16.94 18.79 -8.05
CA ASN A 358 16.33 20.11 -8.25
C ASN A 358 17.15 21.22 -7.57
N PRO A 359 17.87 22.08 -8.32
CA PRO A 359 18.76 23.07 -7.74
C PRO A 359 18.02 24.33 -7.22
N PHE A 360 16.72 24.42 -7.43
CA PHE A 360 15.91 25.61 -7.15
C PHE A 360 15.10 25.51 -5.86
N ILE A 361 15.12 24.34 -5.20
CA ILE A 361 14.37 24.06 -3.97
C ILE A 361 15.32 23.37 -2.99
N HIS A 362 15.80 24.12 -2.02
CA HIS A 362 16.65 23.59 -0.95
C HIS A 362 15.85 22.70 0.00
N ARG A 363 16.46 21.61 0.46
CA ARG A 363 15.89 20.72 1.48
C ARG A 363 16.89 20.56 2.62
N SER A 364 16.40 20.61 3.86
CA SER A 364 17.22 20.31 5.05
C SER A 364 17.52 18.82 5.21
N LYS A 365 16.73 17.94 4.57
CA LYS A 365 16.96 16.49 4.52
C LYS A 365 16.72 15.91 3.13
N PRO A 366 17.44 14.85 2.76
CA PRO A 366 17.19 14.08 1.55
C PRO A 366 15.83 13.35 1.61
N LEU A 367 15.27 13.04 0.45
CA LEU A 367 14.02 12.27 0.31
C LEU A 367 14.26 10.77 0.38
#